data_AF-A0A1J8PPW3-F1
#
_entry.id   AF-A0A1J8PPW3-F1
#
_cell.length_a   1.000
_cell.length_b   1.000
_cell.length_c   1.000
_cell.angle_alpha   90.00
_cell.angle_beta   90.00
_cell.angle_gamma   90.00
#
_symmetry.space_group_name_H-M   'P 1'
#
loop_
_entity.id
_entity.type
_entity.pdbx_description
1 polymer ?
#
loop_
_entity_poly.entity_id
_entity_poly.type
_entity_poly.pdbx_seq_one_letter_code
_entity_poly.pdbx_strand_id
1 'polypeptide(L)'
;SDYTKDTLATGDIYDYIIEGLSATGNSTQVIIQLTTPIPANAVLRQYSLATGWRNFVVGNNNIQSKANTSNTCDNTDGTWQTGLITGATCLKLTLKDGGENDADGNQANGVIESTVSIATPVVGGNDDSSSNSSSGGGCVYNPSAPARFDTVFILLMTLSAYYLIRRRCRFSH
;
A
#
# COMPACT_ATOMS: atom_id res chain seq x y z
N SER A 1 9.24 5.42 12.15
CA SER A 1 8.34 4.58 12.96
C SER A 1 8.45 3.16 12.49
N ASP A 2 8.66 2.20 13.39
CA ASP A 2 8.75 0.78 13.08
C ASP A 2 7.37 0.22 12.70
N TYR A 3 7.15 -0.07 11.41
CA TYR A 3 5.89 -0.65 10.90
C TYR A 3 5.75 -2.13 11.20
N THR A 4 6.83 -2.80 11.66
CA THR A 4 6.78 -4.21 12.06
C THR A 4 6.00 -4.44 13.35
N LYS A 5 5.67 -3.35 14.06
CA LYS A 5 4.84 -3.34 15.26
C LYS A 5 3.37 -3.08 14.98
N ASP A 6 2.92 -3.01 13.74
CA ASP A 6 1.49 -2.89 13.45
C ASP A 6 0.79 -4.22 13.69
N THR A 7 -0.36 -4.18 14.38
CA THR A 7 -1.12 -5.40 14.69
C THR A 7 -1.71 -6.00 13.43
N LEU A 8 -2.52 -5.23 12.69
CA LEU A 8 -3.09 -5.54 11.38
C LEU A 8 -3.50 -4.24 10.68
N ALA A 9 -3.58 -4.26 9.35
CA ALA A 9 -4.36 -3.27 8.61
C ALA A 9 -5.83 -3.37 9.05
N THR A 10 -6.42 -2.27 9.48
CA THR A 10 -7.86 -2.19 9.80
C THR A 10 -8.56 -1.62 8.58
N GLY A 11 -9.19 -2.51 7.81
CA GLY A 11 -9.87 -2.17 6.55
C GLY A 11 -9.08 -2.57 5.31
N ASP A 12 -9.54 -2.06 4.17
CA ASP A 12 -8.98 -2.36 2.87
C ASP A 12 -7.68 -1.58 2.59
N ILE A 13 -6.92 -2.07 1.61
CA ILE A 13 -5.83 -1.35 0.99
C ILE A 13 -6.41 -0.57 -0.19
N TYR A 14 -6.13 0.73 -0.23
CA TYR A 14 -6.59 1.61 -1.29
C TYR A 14 -5.41 1.96 -2.19
N ASP A 15 -5.51 1.57 -3.45
CA ASP A 15 -4.54 1.89 -4.48
C ASP A 15 -5.17 2.84 -5.49
N TYR A 16 -4.49 3.93 -5.79
CA TYR A 16 -5.01 4.95 -6.71
C TYR A 16 -3.89 5.65 -7.48
N ILE A 17 -4.26 6.08 -8.69
CA ILE A 17 -3.46 6.90 -9.58
C ILE A 17 -4.30 8.12 -9.94
N ILE A 18 -3.71 9.30 -9.80
CA ILE A 18 -4.34 10.57 -10.19
C ILE A 18 -3.55 11.11 -11.37
N GLU A 19 -4.21 11.26 -12.51
CA GLU A 19 -3.59 11.77 -13.73
C GLU A 19 -4.24 13.08 -14.17
N GLY A 20 -3.60 13.79 -15.11
CA GLY A 20 -4.19 14.96 -15.75
C GLY A 20 -4.27 16.19 -14.84
N LEU A 21 -3.33 16.31 -13.89
CA LEU A 21 -3.22 17.53 -13.08
C LEU A 21 -2.97 18.74 -13.98
N SER A 22 -3.61 19.87 -13.65
CA SER A 22 -3.57 21.09 -14.46
C SER A 22 -2.17 21.70 -14.62
N ALA A 23 -1.25 21.37 -13.71
CA ALA A 23 0.17 21.66 -13.82
C ALA A 23 0.97 20.65 -12.99
N THR A 24 2.20 20.40 -13.41
CA THR A 24 3.17 19.58 -12.64
C THR A 24 3.46 20.23 -11.30
N GLY A 25 3.54 19.44 -10.23
CA GLY A 25 3.77 19.90 -8.87
C GLY A 25 2.51 20.37 -8.14
N ASN A 26 1.32 20.27 -8.76
CA ASN A 26 0.07 20.71 -8.14
C ASN A 26 -0.38 19.79 -7.01
N SER A 27 -1.23 20.34 -6.14
CA SER A 27 -1.92 19.57 -5.12
C SER A 27 -3.35 19.24 -5.53
N THR A 28 -3.82 18.08 -5.08
CA THR A 28 -5.18 17.57 -5.34
C THR A 28 -5.72 16.83 -4.12
N GLN A 29 -7.00 16.47 -4.15
CA GLN A 29 -7.68 15.74 -3.09
C GLN A 29 -8.20 14.40 -3.57
N VAL A 30 -7.98 13.37 -2.76
CA VAL A 30 -8.60 12.05 -2.93
C VAL A 30 -9.57 11.83 -1.78
N ILE A 31 -10.81 11.46 -2.09
CA ILE A 31 -11.82 11.09 -1.10
C ILE A 31 -12.08 9.59 -1.22
N ILE A 32 -11.93 8.88 -0.10
CA ILE A 32 -12.04 7.43 -0.01
C ILE A 32 -13.18 7.11 0.97
N GLN A 33 -14.12 6.30 0.52
CA GLN A 33 -15.13 5.72 1.38
C GLN A 33 -14.60 4.43 2.01
N LEU A 34 -14.50 4.42 3.33
CA LEU A 34 -13.94 3.31 4.08
C LEU A 34 -15.01 2.24 4.31
N THR A 35 -14.66 0.97 4.11
CA THR A 35 -15.51 -0.19 4.41
C THR A 35 -15.56 -0.50 5.90
N THR A 36 -14.50 -0.18 6.63
CA THR A 36 -14.40 -0.27 8.09
C THR A 36 -14.21 1.11 8.71
N PRO A 37 -14.91 1.44 9.82
CA PRO A 37 -14.65 2.67 10.56
C PRO A 37 -13.20 2.75 11.05
N ILE A 38 -12.65 3.96 11.06
CA ILE A 38 -11.30 4.23 11.57
C ILE A 38 -11.23 3.78 13.04
N PRO A 39 -10.30 2.90 13.42
CA PRO A 39 -10.14 2.46 14.81
C PRO A 39 -9.48 3.54 15.67
N ALA A 40 -9.52 3.36 16.99
CA ALA A 40 -8.76 4.21 17.91
C ALA A 40 -7.25 4.04 17.68
N ASN A 41 -6.49 5.12 17.85
CA ASN A 41 -5.03 5.16 17.67
C ASN A 41 -4.56 4.75 16.26
N ALA A 42 -5.40 4.94 15.25
CA ALA A 42 -5.06 4.64 13.87
C ALA A 42 -3.87 5.46 13.36
N VAL A 43 -3.08 4.82 12.49
CA VAL A 43 -2.04 5.48 11.67
C VAL A 43 -2.28 5.18 10.20
N LEU A 44 -1.99 6.15 9.34
CA LEU A 44 -2.05 5.95 7.90
C LEU A 44 -0.69 5.44 7.41
N ARG A 45 -0.70 4.27 6.77
CA ARG A 45 0.45 3.67 6.12
C ARG A 45 0.38 3.90 4.63
N GLN A 46 1.55 4.12 4.03
CA GLN A 46 1.71 4.23 2.60
C GLN A 46 2.73 3.19 2.13
N TYR A 47 2.47 2.60 0.98
CA TYR A 47 3.40 1.70 0.31
C TYR A 47 3.99 2.37 -0.94
N SER A 48 5.28 2.14 -1.16
CA SER A 48 5.92 2.37 -2.45
C SER A 48 6.92 1.26 -2.75
N LEU A 49 7.22 1.03 -4.02
CA LEU A 49 8.26 0.07 -4.42
C LEU A 49 9.65 0.44 -3.86
N ALA A 50 9.91 1.73 -3.68
CA ALA A 50 11.19 2.24 -3.20
C ALA A 50 11.39 2.04 -1.69
N THR A 51 10.34 2.18 -0.89
CA THR A 51 10.45 2.20 0.59
C THR A 51 9.71 1.09 1.30
N GLY A 52 8.91 0.29 0.58
CA GLY A 52 7.94 -0.61 1.19
C GLY A 52 6.88 0.17 1.97
N TRP A 53 6.33 -0.47 3.00
CA TRP A 53 5.38 0.19 3.90
C TRP A 53 6.09 1.17 4.83
N ARG A 54 5.55 2.37 4.94
CA ARG A 54 6.02 3.43 5.85
C ARG A 54 4.84 4.23 6.41
N ASN A 55 5.13 5.11 7.36
CA ASN A 55 4.17 6.15 7.73
C ASN A 55 3.93 7.07 6.54
N PHE A 56 2.65 7.34 6.27
CA PHE A 56 2.26 8.50 5.49
C PHE A 56 2.79 9.77 6.16
N VAL A 57 3.36 10.68 5.38
CA VAL A 57 3.92 11.92 5.92
C VAL A 57 2.79 12.89 6.21
N VAL A 58 2.56 13.15 7.50
CA VAL A 58 1.52 14.06 7.98
C VAL A 58 2.03 15.49 7.90
N GLY A 59 1.27 16.34 7.23
CA GLY A 59 1.51 17.76 7.05
C GLY A 59 0.28 18.59 7.43
N ASN A 60 0.22 19.82 6.95
CA ASN A 60 -0.81 20.77 7.36
C ASN A 60 -2.19 20.40 6.75
N ASN A 61 -3.03 19.70 7.52
CA ASN A 61 -4.38 19.25 7.13
C ASN A 61 -4.41 18.32 5.90
N ASN A 62 -3.33 17.59 5.62
CA ASN A 62 -3.27 16.69 4.47
C ASN A 62 -3.98 15.34 4.71
N ILE A 63 -4.39 15.07 5.95
CA ILE A 63 -5.29 13.98 6.32
C ILE A 63 -6.51 14.61 6.99
N GLN A 64 -7.69 14.27 6.51
CA GLN A 64 -8.96 14.62 7.13
C GLN A 64 -9.89 13.41 7.11
N SER A 65 -10.81 13.34 8.07
CA SER A 65 -11.84 12.31 8.09
C SER A 65 -13.17 12.86 8.58
N LYS A 66 -14.26 12.17 8.23
CA LYS A 66 -15.61 12.48 8.69
C LYS A 66 -16.46 11.21 8.85
N ALA A 67 -17.46 11.27 9.70
CA ALA A 67 -18.50 10.25 9.73
C ALA A 67 -19.34 10.33 8.44
N ASN A 68 -19.62 9.19 7.81
CA ASN A 68 -20.53 9.14 6.68
C ASN A 68 -21.97 9.20 7.17
N THR A 69 -22.68 10.30 6.89
CA THR A 69 -24.08 10.51 7.27
C THR A 69 -25.06 10.32 6.11
N SER A 70 -24.58 10.29 4.86
CA SER A 70 -25.39 10.29 3.63
C SER A 70 -25.10 9.12 2.69
N ASN A 71 -24.54 8.03 3.24
CA ASN A 71 -24.05 6.84 2.51
C ASN A 71 -22.95 7.11 1.46
N THR A 72 -22.54 8.36 1.25
CA THR A 72 -21.49 8.78 0.30
C THR A 72 -20.51 9.74 0.98
N CYS A 73 -19.22 9.60 0.66
CA CYS A 73 -18.20 10.54 1.11
C CYS A 73 -18.04 11.67 0.09
N ASP A 74 -18.61 12.84 0.39
CA ASP A 74 -18.54 14.04 -0.45
C ASP A 74 -17.99 15.27 0.33
N ASN A 75 -18.02 16.45 -0.30
CA ASN A 75 -17.69 17.71 0.37
C ASN A 75 -18.92 18.52 0.79
N THR A 76 -20.14 18.06 0.48
CA THR A 76 -21.39 18.81 0.71
C THR A 76 -21.98 18.53 2.07
N ASP A 77 -21.82 17.31 2.60
CA ASP A 77 -22.43 16.90 3.86
C ASP A 77 -21.41 16.75 4.99
N GLY A 78 -21.80 17.16 6.20
CA GLY A 78 -20.99 17.03 7.41
C GLY A 78 -19.71 17.89 7.41
N THR A 79 -18.89 17.69 8.44
CA THR A 79 -17.66 18.49 8.65
C THR A 79 -16.43 17.60 8.58
N TRP A 80 -15.51 17.93 7.68
CA TRP A 80 -14.19 17.30 7.63
C TRP A 80 -13.34 17.75 8.81
N GLN A 81 -12.85 16.81 9.60
CA GLN A 81 -11.98 17.06 10.74
C GLN A 81 -10.56 16.64 10.39
N THR A 82 -9.57 17.42 10.81
CA THR A 82 -8.14 17.08 10.58
C THR A 82 -7.75 15.82 11.35
N GLY A 83 -7.05 14.92 10.68
CA GLY A 83 -6.56 13.66 11.22
C GLY A 83 -7.49 12.47 10.98
N LEU A 84 -7.10 11.32 11.55
CA LEU A 84 -7.86 10.07 11.55
C LEU A 84 -8.77 10.04 12.79
N ILE A 85 -10.05 10.38 12.62
CA ILE A 85 -11.04 10.43 13.70
C ILE A 85 -11.64 9.05 13.90
N THR A 86 -11.56 8.52 15.12
CA THR A 86 -12.15 7.23 15.48
C THR A 86 -13.63 7.16 15.10
N GLY A 87 -14.04 6.08 14.44
CA GLY A 87 -15.41 5.85 13.99
C GLY A 87 -15.78 6.54 12.67
N ALA A 88 -14.93 7.43 12.14
CA ALA A 88 -15.14 8.00 10.81
C ALA A 88 -15.07 6.92 9.72
N THR A 89 -15.83 7.11 8.65
CA THR A 89 -15.92 6.17 7.52
C THR A 89 -15.62 6.85 6.18
N CYS A 90 -15.20 8.11 6.22
CA CYS A 90 -14.70 8.85 5.08
C CYS A 90 -13.29 9.36 5.38
N LEU A 91 -12.38 9.15 4.43
CA LEU A 91 -11.01 9.65 4.47
C LEU A 91 -10.80 10.62 3.31
N LYS A 92 -10.20 11.77 3.58
CA LYS A 92 -9.77 12.72 2.55
C LYS A 92 -8.28 12.98 2.71
N LEU A 93 -7.56 12.76 1.62
CA LEU A 93 -6.12 12.97 1.53
C LEU A 93 -5.85 14.15 0.60
N THR A 94 -5.02 15.08 1.04
CA THR A 94 -4.48 16.13 0.16
C THR A 94 -3.06 15.75 -0.21
N LEU A 95 -2.81 15.58 -1.50
CA LEU A 95 -1.55 15.08 -2.05
C LEU A 95 -0.97 16.13 -2.99
N LYS A 96 0.35 16.09 -3.17
CA LYS A 96 1.07 16.97 -4.08
C LYS A 96 1.88 16.10 -5.02
N ASP A 97 1.79 16.40 -6.31
CA ASP A 97 2.62 15.83 -7.38
C ASP A 97 4.09 16.17 -7.13
N GLY A 98 4.93 15.16 -7.07
CA GLY A 98 6.31 15.23 -6.61
C GLY A 98 6.49 15.52 -5.12
N GLY A 99 5.42 15.40 -4.31
CA GLY A 99 5.47 15.55 -2.85
C GLY A 99 5.86 14.24 -2.15
N GLU A 100 6.13 14.29 -0.84
CA GLU A 100 6.62 13.13 -0.07
C GLU A 100 5.67 11.92 -0.04
N ASN A 101 4.38 12.14 -0.28
CA ASN A 101 3.36 11.11 -0.36
C ASN A 101 2.98 10.76 -1.82
N ASP A 102 3.85 11.07 -2.77
CA ASP A 102 3.77 10.61 -4.15
C ASP A 102 4.73 9.44 -4.34
N ALA A 103 4.17 8.25 -4.60
CA ALA A 103 4.89 6.98 -4.54
C ALA A 103 5.65 6.64 -5.82
N ASP A 104 5.53 7.46 -6.86
CA ASP A 104 6.17 7.31 -8.17
C ASP A 104 7.67 7.71 -8.19
N GLY A 105 8.27 7.84 -7.00
CA GLY A 105 9.61 8.38 -6.82
C GLY A 105 9.62 9.89 -6.59
N ASN A 106 8.48 10.46 -6.15
CA ASN A 106 8.34 11.88 -5.84
C ASN A 106 8.63 12.75 -7.06
N GLN A 107 8.17 12.32 -8.23
CA GLN A 107 8.38 13.05 -9.49
C GLN A 107 7.27 14.08 -9.68
N ALA A 108 7.61 15.31 -10.06
CA ALA A 108 6.61 16.31 -10.45
C ALA A 108 6.28 16.14 -11.94
N ASN A 109 5.46 15.17 -12.30
CA ASN A 109 5.21 14.75 -13.69
C ASN A 109 3.72 14.88 -14.11
N GLY A 110 2.87 15.41 -13.24
CA GLY A 110 1.43 15.56 -13.46
C GLY A 110 0.62 14.31 -13.10
N VAL A 111 1.26 13.30 -12.50
CA VAL A 111 0.68 12.06 -12.02
C VAL A 111 1.00 11.92 -10.53
N ILE A 112 0.07 11.38 -9.74
CA ILE A 112 0.33 10.97 -8.37
C ILE A 112 -0.06 9.51 -8.23
N GLU A 113 0.89 8.66 -7.84
CA GLU A 113 0.63 7.26 -7.51
C GLU A 113 0.67 7.08 -5.99
N SER A 114 -0.29 6.36 -5.41
CA SER A 114 -0.20 6.03 -3.99
C SER A 114 -1.08 4.85 -3.59
N THR A 115 -0.48 3.93 -2.84
CA THR A 115 -1.16 2.84 -2.15
C THR A 115 -1.15 3.10 -0.65
N VAL A 116 -2.32 3.12 0.01
CA VAL A 116 -2.45 3.41 1.45
C VAL A 116 -3.27 2.36 2.18
N SER A 117 -3.04 2.26 3.49
CA SER A 117 -3.81 1.42 4.41
C SER A 117 -3.90 2.09 5.77
N ILE A 118 -5.00 1.87 6.48
CA ILE A 118 -5.14 2.28 7.88
C ILE A 118 -4.66 1.12 8.77
N ALA A 119 -3.83 1.40 9.76
CA ALA A 119 -3.29 0.38 10.67
C ALA A 119 -3.37 0.84 12.12
N THR A 120 -3.33 -0.12 13.05
CA THR A 120 -3.22 0.14 14.49
C THR A 120 -1.85 -0.33 15.00
N PRO A 121 -0.97 0.57 15.45
CA PRO A 121 0.30 0.17 16.04
C PRO A 121 0.03 -0.59 17.35
N VAL A 122 0.80 -1.64 17.62
CA VAL A 122 0.88 -2.25 18.94
C VAL A 122 1.47 -1.19 19.86
N VAL A 123 0.70 -0.72 20.85
CA VAL A 123 1.26 0.06 21.95
C VAL A 123 2.14 -0.89 22.74
N GLY A 124 3.45 -0.86 22.46
CA GLY A 124 4.42 -1.59 23.24
C GLY A 124 4.42 -1.04 24.66
N GLY A 125 4.14 -1.89 25.65
CA GLY A 125 4.73 -1.69 26.96
C GLY A 125 6.25 -1.62 26.79
N ASN A 126 6.94 -0.80 27.60
CA ASN A 126 8.39 -0.62 27.58
C ASN A 126 9.14 -1.97 27.55
N ASP A 127 9.46 -2.44 26.35
CA ASP A 127 10.49 -3.46 26.13
C ASP A 127 11.63 -2.76 25.41
N ASP A 128 12.43 -2.04 26.19
CA ASP A 128 13.83 -1.80 25.89
C ASP A 128 14.51 -3.17 25.79
N SER A 129 14.57 -3.68 24.57
CA SER A 129 15.46 -4.78 24.21
C SER A 129 15.90 -4.56 22.78
N SER A 130 17.08 -3.97 22.69
CA SER A 130 17.91 -3.92 21.50
C SER A 130 18.19 -5.33 20.99
N SER A 131 17.31 -5.85 20.13
CA SER A 131 17.62 -7.01 19.31
C SER A 131 17.87 -6.55 17.88
N ASN A 132 19.16 -6.43 17.55
CA ASN A 132 19.63 -6.25 16.18
C ASN A 132 19.35 -7.56 15.41
N SER A 133 18.15 -7.72 14.84
CA SER A 133 17.78 -8.91 14.07
C SER A 133 17.63 -8.58 12.59
N SER A 134 18.63 -8.98 11.82
CA SER A 134 18.56 -9.13 10.37
C SER A 134 17.37 -10.03 10.01
N SER A 135 16.33 -9.45 9.39
CA SER A 135 15.13 -10.19 8.99
C SER A 135 15.34 -10.77 7.59
N GLY A 136 15.77 -12.03 7.54
CA GLY A 136 15.74 -12.86 6.33
C GLY A 136 14.31 -13.31 6.04
N GLY A 137 13.88 -13.17 4.79
CA GLY A 137 12.57 -13.63 4.33
C GLY A 137 12.41 -15.15 4.48
N GLY A 138 11.56 -15.55 5.43
CA GLY A 138 11.17 -16.94 5.63
C GLY A 138 9.78 -17.21 5.02
N CYS A 139 9.68 -18.25 4.21
CA CYS A 139 8.41 -18.79 3.73
C CYS A 139 7.77 -19.66 4.82
N VAL A 140 6.49 -19.38 5.13
CA VAL A 140 5.69 -20.18 6.07
C VAL A 140 5.24 -21.47 5.38
N TYR A 141 5.63 -22.63 5.92
CA TYR A 141 5.17 -23.94 5.47
C TYR A 141 3.80 -24.25 6.06
N ASN A 142 2.76 -24.23 5.22
CA ASN A 142 1.43 -24.74 5.59
C ASN A 142 1.25 -26.14 4.96
N PRO A 143 1.31 -27.24 5.75
CA PRO A 143 1.14 -28.60 5.24
C PRO A 143 -0.26 -28.87 4.69
N SER A 144 -1.23 -28.00 5.00
CA SER A 144 -2.62 -28.12 4.58
C SER A 144 -2.95 -27.30 3.33
N ALA A 145 -1.99 -26.55 2.78
CA ALA A 145 -2.21 -25.78 1.56
C ALA A 145 -2.16 -26.71 0.33
N PRO A 146 -3.16 -26.66 -0.58
CA PRO A 146 -3.09 -27.39 -1.83
C PRO A 146 -1.86 -26.94 -2.62
N ALA A 147 -1.05 -27.92 -3.06
CA ALA A 147 0.13 -27.68 -3.86
C ALA A 147 -0.28 -27.01 -5.19
N ARG A 148 0.04 -25.72 -5.32
CA ARG A 148 -0.07 -24.98 -6.57
C ARG A 148 1.17 -25.28 -7.39
N PHE A 149 1.10 -26.34 -8.20
CA PHE A 149 2.09 -26.58 -9.23
C PHE A 149 1.92 -25.50 -10.29
N ASP A 150 2.93 -24.65 -10.44
CA ASP A 150 2.93 -23.66 -11.51
C ASP A 150 3.17 -24.39 -12.84
N THR A 151 2.07 -24.71 -13.51
CA THR A 151 2.04 -25.41 -14.80
C THR A 151 2.79 -24.62 -15.87
N VAL A 152 2.92 -23.30 -15.72
CA VAL A 152 3.64 -22.44 -16.68
C VAL A 152 5.14 -22.72 -16.59
N PHE A 153 5.71 -22.83 -15.39
CA PHE A 153 7.13 -23.19 -15.22
C PHE A 153 7.44 -24.58 -15.78
N ILE A 154 6.58 -25.57 -15.55
CA ILE A 154 6.78 -26.91 -16.10
C ILE A 154 6.75 -26.88 -17.63
N LEU A 155 5.80 -26.15 -18.23
CA LEU A 155 5.73 -25.99 -19.69
C LEU A 155 6.98 -25.30 -20.25
N LEU A 156 7.48 -24.24 -19.62
CA LEU A 156 8.70 -23.55 -20.04
C LEU A 156 9.94 -24.46 -19.98
N MET A 157 10.05 -25.28 -18.93
CA MET A 157 11.14 -26.25 -18.79
C MET A 157 11.09 -27.36 -19.84
N THR A 158 9.90 -27.88 -20.15
CA THR A 158 9.75 -28.89 -21.21
C THR A 158 10.04 -28.33 -22.61
N LEU A 159 9.58 -27.11 -22.92
CA LEU A 159 9.81 -26.46 -24.21
C LEU A 159 11.28 -26.11 -24.44
N SER A 160 11.97 -25.64 -23.40
CA SER A 160 13.40 -25.34 -23.47
C SER A 160 14.24 -26.60 -23.63
N ALA A 161 13.94 -27.68 -22.89
CA ALA A 161 14.59 -28.98 -23.07
C ALA A 161 14.36 -29.53 -24.49
N TYR A 162 13.13 -29.48 -24.99
CA TYR A 162 12.79 -29.88 -26.36
C TYR A 162 13.56 -29.08 -27.41
N TYR A 163 13.64 -27.76 -27.25
CA TYR A 163 14.40 -26.89 -28.16
C TYR A 163 15.89 -27.24 -28.17
N LEU A 164 16.49 -27.50 -27.01
CA LEU A 164 17.90 -27.88 -26.90
C LEU A 164 18.18 -29.25 -27.55
N ILE A 165 17.29 -30.23 -27.37
CA ILE A 165 17.40 -31.54 -28.03
C ILE A 165 17.30 -31.37 -29.55
N ARG A 166 16.32 -30.61 -30.04
CA ARG A 166 16.14 -30.35 -31.47
C ARG A 166 17.33 -29.61 -32.08
N ARG A 167 17.94 -28.68 -31.34
CA ARG A 167 19.16 -27.98 -31.77
C ARG A 167 20.35 -28.93 -31.88
N ARG A 168 20.50 -29.88 -30.96
CA ARG A 168 21.58 -30.89 -30.99
C ARG A 168 21.45 -31.85 -32.17
N CYS A 169 20.25 -32.27 -32.53
CA CYS A 169 20.02 -33.13 -33.69
C CYS A 169 20.30 -32.47 -35.05
N ARG A 170 20.42 -31.13 -35.11
CA ARG A 170 20.76 -30.39 -36.36
C ARG A 170 22.25 -30.26 -36.64
N PHE A 171 23.12 -30.72 -35.72
CA PHE A 171 24.59 -30.69 -35.87
C PHE A 171 25.19 -32.06 -36.19
N SER A 172 24.37 -33.09 -36.42
CA SER A 172 24.80 -34.38 -36.97
C SER A 172 24.34 -34.51 -38.42
N HIS A 173 25.09 -33.86 -39.32
CA HIS A 173 25.29 -34.21 -40.72
C HIS A 173 26.62 -33.59 -41.17
#